data_AF-A0AA88DCW2-F1
#
_entry.id   AF-A0AA88DCW2-F1
#
_cell.length_a   1.000
_cell.length_b   1.000
_cell.length_c   1.000
_cell.angle_alpha   90.00
_cell.angle_beta   90.00
_cell.angle_gamma   90.00
#
_symmetry.space_group_name_H-M   'P 1'
#
loop_
_entity.id
_entity.type
_entity.pdbx_description
1 polymer ?
#
loop_
_entity_poly.entity_id
_entity_poly.type
_entity_poly.pdbx_seq_one_letter_code
_entity_poly.pdbx_strand_id
1 'polypeptide(L)'
;MLDGFADHSDRWFQFSISDLLRPAIFPGEDLFFLTASGNLFLFASNTLQSIITVNLVTNTVKKIPPSPLGRRGTCSWRRSGMKLVPSPTRSENFRFLFAELIKNQAVVFEYDSETETWRSMEAKEDVTSFPRVSERKGDYIFLSLINRASESVIIAIKPQSSTPIILRPRFVGRRNENRRLTVGFSWGNGIDRLHVYGDGFMMVVKSDGVDRTDARVRMLSGIEMWGLGLDGGQWEFISELPNSLMRRINKPYGVMTGCLEGRNGGIRAVLMSNFEGLWHIIWVCYDMERKEWKWVPLPDCKMNGLNMAGIAFSCGLTLS
;
A
#
# COMPACT_ATOMS: atom_id res chain seq x y z
N MET A 1 -14.98 -11.83 -4.38
CA MET A 1 -15.06 -12.09 -2.93
C MET A 1 -14.03 -11.20 -2.24
N LEU A 2 -14.38 -10.61 -1.11
CA LEU A 2 -13.46 -9.84 -0.26
C LEU A 2 -13.45 -10.44 1.13
N ASP A 3 -12.26 -10.60 1.69
CA ASP A 3 -12.03 -11.06 3.06
C ASP A 3 -11.56 -9.87 3.91
N GLY A 4 -12.26 -9.61 5.01
CA GLY A 4 -12.01 -8.51 5.93
C GLY A 4 -11.56 -9.01 7.30
N PHE A 5 -10.52 -8.38 7.83
CA PHE A 5 -9.92 -8.70 9.13
C PHE A 5 -9.81 -7.43 9.98
N ALA A 6 -9.99 -7.56 11.29
CA ALA A 6 -9.83 -6.46 12.24
C ALA A 6 -8.73 -6.79 13.27
N ASP A 7 -7.95 -5.79 13.67
CA ASP A 7 -6.84 -5.90 14.62
C ASP A 7 -7.29 -6.08 16.08
N HIS A 8 -8.54 -5.71 16.38
CA HIS A 8 -9.12 -5.71 17.72
C HIS A 8 -10.21 -6.75 17.95
N SER A 9 -10.55 -7.55 16.93
CA SER A 9 -11.53 -8.63 17.10
C SER A 9 -11.00 -9.91 16.49
N ASP A 10 -11.22 -11.04 17.16
CA ASP A 10 -11.03 -12.38 16.57
C ASP A 10 -12.06 -12.69 15.46
N ARG A 11 -12.83 -11.68 15.04
CA ARG A 11 -13.83 -11.77 13.98
C ARG A 11 -13.20 -11.36 12.65
N TRP A 12 -13.54 -12.14 11.65
CA TRP A 12 -13.29 -11.87 10.25
C TRP A 12 -14.63 -12.02 9.53
N PHE A 13 -14.73 -11.42 8.35
CA PHE A 13 -15.95 -11.48 7.55
C PHE A 13 -15.59 -11.61 6.08
N GLN A 14 -16.44 -12.30 5.37
CA GLN A 14 -16.33 -12.48 3.93
C GLN A 14 -17.63 -12.01 3.31
N PHE A 15 -17.52 -11.22 2.25
CA PHE A 15 -18.70 -10.78 1.51
C PHE A 15 -18.43 -10.80 0.01
N SER A 16 -19.48 -11.10 -0.74
CA SER A 16 -19.43 -11.01 -2.18
C SER A 16 -19.74 -9.58 -2.62
N ILE A 17 -18.77 -8.93 -3.24
CA ILE A 17 -18.97 -7.62 -3.85
C ILE A 17 -19.58 -7.71 -5.26
N SER A 18 -19.73 -8.93 -5.81
CA SER A 18 -20.25 -9.14 -7.16
C SER A 18 -21.60 -8.47 -7.36
N ASP A 19 -22.49 -8.61 -6.38
CA ASP A 19 -23.89 -8.19 -6.49
C ASP A 19 -24.02 -6.68 -6.41
N LEU A 20 -23.19 -6.05 -5.56
CA LEU A 20 -23.07 -4.59 -5.51
C LEU A 20 -22.54 -4.04 -6.84
N LEU A 21 -21.59 -4.72 -7.46
CA LEU A 21 -20.95 -4.26 -8.69
C LEU A 21 -21.80 -4.47 -9.96
N ARG A 22 -22.78 -5.39 -9.95
CA ARG A 22 -23.64 -5.71 -11.13
C ARG A 22 -24.21 -4.48 -11.86
N PRO A 23 -24.63 -3.38 -11.19
CA PRO A 23 -25.12 -2.19 -11.90
C PRO A 23 -24.05 -1.48 -12.74
N ALA A 24 -22.77 -1.69 -12.46
CA ALA A 24 -21.65 -1.00 -13.09
C ALA A 24 -20.75 -1.89 -13.96
N ILE A 25 -20.89 -3.22 -13.86
CA ILE A 25 -20.11 -4.21 -14.62
C ILE A 25 -21.01 -5.26 -15.25
N PHE A 26 -20.51 -5.94 -16.27
CA PHE A 26 -21.19 -7.11 -16.85
C PHE A 26 -20.55 -8.42 -16.33
N PRO A 27 -21.28 -9.56 -16.39
CA PRO A 27 -20.72 -10.85 -16.00
C PRO A 27 -19.45 -11.20 -16.79
N GLY A 28 -18.42 -11.71 -16.10
CA GLY A 28 -17.13 -12.04 -16.72
C GLY A 28 -16.11 -10.90 -16.74
N GLU A 29 -16.44 -9.75 -16.15
CA GLU A 29 -15.49 -8.63 -16.02
C GLU A 29 -14.36 -8.93 -15.03
N ASP A 30 -13.12 -8.73 -15.47
CA ASP A 30 -11.93 -8.83 -14.61
C ASP A 30 -11.70 -7.53 -13.82
N LEU A 31 -11.86 -7.64 -12.50
CA LEU A 31 -11.68 -6.54 -11.57
C LEU A 31 -10.43 -6.71 -10.71
N PHE A 32 -9.73 -5.60 -10.50
CA PHE A 32 -8.59 -5.52 -9.59
C PHE A 32 -8.91 -4.60 -8.42
N PHE A 33 -8.71 -5.11 -7.21
CA PHE A 33 -8.88 -4.31 -6.00
C PHE A 33 -7.66 -3.40 -5.82
N LEU A 34 -7.89 -2.10 -5.77
CA LEU A 34 -6.82 -1.10 -5.74
C LEU A 34 -6.51 -0.66 -4.31
N THR A 35 -7.51 -0.17 -3.60
CA THR A 35 -7.37 0.37 -2.24
C THR A 35 -8.74 0.49 -1.57
N ALA A 36 -8.76 0.66 -0.26
CA ALA A 36 -9.97 0.96 0.49
C ALA A 36 -9.66 1.96 1.61
N SER A 37 -10.69 2.69 2.04
CA SER A 37 -10.62 3.56 3.21
C SER A 37 -12.04 3.88 3.68
N GLY A 38 -12.35 3.67 4.96
CA GLY A 38 -13.73 3.73 5.42
C GLY A 38 -14.56 2.61 4.81
N ASN A 39 -15.76 2.99 4.39
CA ASN A 39 -16.70 2.12 3.69
C ASN A 39 -16.48 2.10 2.17
N LEU A 40 -15.46 2.80 1.66
CA LEU A 40 -15.21 2.98 0.24
C LEU A 40 -14.12 2.03 -0.25
N PHE A 41 -14.44 1.31 -1.32
CA PHE A 41 -13.59 0.32 -1.96
C PHE A 41 -13.39 0.68 -3.42
N LEU A 42 -12.14 0.65 -3.88
CA LEU A 42 -11.76 1.07 -5.22
C LEU A 42 -11.33 -0.13 -6.06
N PHE A 43 -11.89 -0.22 -7.27
CA PHE A 43 -11.60 -1.27 -8.24
C PHE A 43 -11.20 -0.68 -9.59
N ALA A 44 -10.24 -1.32 -10.26
CA ALA A 44 -10.01 -1.11 -11.68
C ALA A 44 -10.70 -2.22 -12.48
N SER A 45 -11.39 -1.84 -13.56
CA SER A 45 -11.96 -2.74 -14.54
C SER A 45 -11.08 -2.78 -15.79
N ASN A 46 -10.79 -3.99 -16.28
CA ASN A 46 -9.91 -4.14 -17.44
C ASN A 46 -10.63 -3.81 -18.75
N THR A 47 -11.86 -4.29 -18.92
CA THR A 47 -12.60 -4.12 -20.19
C THR A 47 -13.16 -2.72 -20.32
N LEU A 48 -13.71 -2.18 -19.23
CA LEU A 48 -14.21 -0.79 -19.23
C LEU A 48 -13.09 0.25 -19.13
N GLN A 49 -11.87 -0.20 -18.79
CA GLN A 49 -10.68 0.64 -18.59
C GLN A 49 -10.96 1.83 -17.66
N SER A 50 -11.69 1.56 -16.59
CA SER A 50 -12.24 2.57 -15.68
C SER A 50 -12.07 2.18 -14.24
N ILE A 51 -12.09 3.19 -13.38
CA ILE A 51 -12.11 3.00 -11.93
C ILE A 51 -13.55 3.01 -11.45
N ILE A 52 -13.87 2.08 -10.56
CA ILE A 52 -15.18 1.90 -9.95
C ILE A 52 -15.00 1.99 -8.44
N THR A 53 -15.87 2.76 -7.79
CA THR A 53 -15.93 2.89 -6.34
C THR A 53 -17.19 2.19 -5.84
N VAL A 54 -17.07 1.50 -4.72
CA VAL A 54 -18.19 0.84 -4.04
C VAL A 54 -18.24 1.34 -2.61
N ASN A 55 -19.41 1.80 -2.17
CA ASN A 55 -19.68 2.08 -0.77
C ASN A 55 -20.49 0.93 -0.16
N LEU A 56 -19.92 0.24 0.83
CA LEU A 56 -20.59 -0.92 1.44
C LEU A 56 -21.79 -0.56 2.32
N VAL A 57 -21.84 0.66 2.85
CA VAL A 57 -22.91 1.08 3.77
C VAL A 57 -24.10 1.59 2.99
N THR A 58 -23.85 2.43 1.99
CA THR A 58 -24.94 2.98 1.15
C THR A 58 -25.30 2.07 -0.03
N ASN A 59 -24.56 0.96 -0.21
CA ASN A 59 -24.70 0.04 -1.34
C ASN A 59 -24.63 0.75 -2.71
N THR A 60 -23.87 1.84 -2.78
CA THR A 60 -23.74 2.63 -4.01
C THR A 60 -22.50 2.20 -4.78
N VAL A 61 -22.62 2.25 -6.11
CA VAL A 61 -21.50 2.02 -7.02
C VAL A 61 -21.40 3.19 -7.97
N LYS A 62 -20.22 3.79 -8.05
CA LYS A 62 -19.95 4.95 -8.89
C LYS A 62 -18.73 4.71 -9.76
N LYS A 63 -18.87 4.97 -11.05
CA LYS A 63 -17.77 4.97 -12.01
C LYS A 63 -17.07 6.32 -11.96
N ILE A 64 -15.76 6.31 -11.70
CA ILE A 64 -14.96 7.54 -11.75
C ILE A 64 -14.73 7.90 -13.23
N PRO A 65 -14.88 9.18 -13.63
CA PRO A 65 -14.55 9.63 -14.98
C PRO A 65 -13.09 9.30 -15.33
N PRO A 66 -12.76 9.11 -16.62
CA PRO A 66 -11.39 8.82 -17.04
C PRO A 66 -10.39 9.82 -16.47
N SER A 67 -9.25 9.32 -15.99
CA SER A 67 -8.18 10.18 -15.50
C SER A 67 -7.65 11.09 -16.62
N PRO A 68 -6.97 12.21 -16.29
CA PRO A 68 -6.34 13.06 -17.30
C PRO A 68 -5.30 12.34 -18.17
N LEU A 69 -4.86 11.15 -17.77
CA LEU A 69 -3.95 10.29 -18.52
C LEU A 69 -4.68 9.30 -19.45
N GLY A 70 -5.99 9.47 -19.63
CA GLY A 70 -6.84 8.63 -20.46
C GLY A 70 -7.28 7.34 -19.75
N ARG A 71 -7.79 6.42 -20.57
CA ARG A 71 -8.28 5.11 -20.14
C ARG A 71 -7.13 4.16 -19.84
N ARG A 72 -7.32 3.32 -18.82
CA ARG A 72 -6.24 2.53 -18.20
C ARG A 72 -6.75 1.16 -17.77
N GLY A 73 -6.08 0.12 -18.25
CA GLY A 73 -6.33 -1.26 -17.83
C GLY A 73 -5.76 -1.57 -16.44
N THR A 74 -6.10 -2.73 -15.89
CA THR A 74 -5.81 -3.10 -14.50
C THR A 74 -4.33 -3.10 -14.14
N CYS A 75 -3.46 -3.60 -15.03
CA CYS A 75 -2.02 -3.63 -14.81
C CYS A 75 -1.39 -2.24 -14.67
N SER A 76 -1.96 -1.22 -15.30
CA SER A 76 -1.43 0.15 -15.22
C SER A 76 -1.64 0.80 -13.85
N TRP A 77 -2.60 0.28 -13.07
CA TRP A 77 -2.93 0.73 -11.72
C TRP A 77 -2.16 0.00 -10.62
N ARG A 78 -1.38 -1.05 -10.91
CA ARG A 78 -0.62 -1.80 -9.88
C ARG A 78 0.62 -1.03 -9.40
N ARG A 79 0.43 0.11 -8.71
CA ARG A 79 1.52 0.94 -8.19
C ARG A 79 1.21 1.40 -6.76
N SER A 80 2.24 1.48 -5.92
CA SER A 80 2.17 1.93 -4.52
C SER A 80 1.91 3.45 -4.36
N GLY A 81 1.66 4.15 -5.45
CA GLY A 81 1.54 5.60 -5.50
C GLY A 81 0.10 6.09 -5.52
N MET A 82 -0.82 5.43 -4.80
CA MET A 82 -2.23 5.83 -4.74
C MET A 82 -2.76 5.86 -3.31
N LYS A 83 -3.78 6.68 -3.08
CA LYS A 83 -4.45 6.81 -1.78
C LYS A 83 -5.91 7.21 -1.95
N LEU A 84 -6.77 6.60 -1.14
CA LEU A 84 -8.18 6.95 -1.02
C LEU A 84 -8.39 7.67 0.32
N VAL A 85 -8.96 8.86 0.26
CA VAL A 85 -9.17 9.73 1.42
C VAL A 85 -10.66 10.05 1.55
N PRO A 86 -11.39 9.42 2.49
CA PRO A 86 -12.79 9.73 2.71
C PRO A 86 -12.93 11.14 3.30
N SER A 87 -14.03 11.81 2.98
CA SER A 87 -14.37 13.11 3.57
C SER A 87 -14.73 12.91 5.05
N PRO A 88 -14.22 13.76 5.96
CA PRO A 88 -14.57 13.69 7.37
C PRO A 88 -16.03 14.09 7.64
N THR A 89 -16.67 14.83 6.74
CA THR A 89 -18.01 15.41 6.97
C THR A 89 -19.13 14.67 6.25
N ARG A 90 -18.84 13.96 5.15
CA ARG A 90 -19.82 13.23 4.35
C ARG A 90 -19.32 11.84 4.00
N SER A 91 -20.06 10.81 4.38
CA SER A 91 -19.69 9.40 4.22
C SER A 91 -19.57 8.93 2.77
N GLU A 92 -20.12 9.67 1.81
CA GLU A 92 -20.08 9.33 0.38
C GLU A 92 -19.01 10.08 -0.40
N ASN A 93 -18.52 11.21 0.13
CA ASN A 93 -17.52 12.01 -0.56
C ASN A 93 -16.12 11.51 -0.24
N PHE A 94 -15.25 11.49 -1.24
CA PHE A 94 -13.87 11.08 -1.12
C PHE A 94 -12.98 11.77 -2.14
N ARG A 95 -11.68 11.74 -1.84
CA ARG A 95 -10.63 12.13 -2.77
C ARG A 95 -9.82 10.90 -3.12
N PHE A 96 -9.62 10.68 -4.41
CA PHE A 96 -8.75 9.63 -4.91
C PHE A 96 -7.50 10.27 -5.50
N LEU A 97 -6.34 9.95 -4.95
CA LEU A 97 -5.07 10.53 -5.34
C LEU A 97 -4.16 9.45 -5.90
N PHE A 98 -3.46 9.76 -6.99
CA PHE A 98 -2.30 8.98 -7.42
C PHE A 98 -1.21 9.86 -8.02
N ALA A 99 0.01 9.34 -8.08
CA ALA A 99 1.17 10.06 -8.60
C ALA A 99 1.80 9.34 -9.80
N GLU A 100 2.27 10.11 -10.77
CA GLU A 100 2.96 9.58 -11.95
C GLU A 100 4.09 10.49 -12.45
N LEU A 101 5.06 9.88 -13.13
CA LEU A 101 6.16 10.60 -13.77
C LEU A 101 5.81 10.84 -15.24
N ILE A 102 5.56 12.09 -15.61
CA ILE A 102 5.19 12.50 -16.97
C ILE A 102 6.30 13.37 -17.52
N LYS A 103 6.96 12.93 -18.59
CA LYS A 103 8.12 13.65 -19.17
C LYS A 103 9.17 14.04 -18.11
N ASN A 104 9.41 13.13 -17.16
CA ASN A 104 10.32 13.31 -16.02
C ASN A 104 9.88 14.32 -14.94
N GLN A 105 8.64 14.81 -15.00
CA GLN A 105 8.03 15.63 -13.95
C GLN A 105 7.10 14.77 -13.08
N ALA A 106 7.19 14.93 -11.76
CA ALA A 106 6.30 14.26 -10.83
C ALA A 106 4.96 15.02 -10.79
N VAL A 107 3.88 14.36 -11.21
CA VAL A 107 2.54 14.95 -11.26
C VAL A 107 1.61 14.14 -10.37
N VAL A 108 0.87 14.83 -9.51
CA VAL A 108 -0.21 14.27 -8.69
C VAL A 108 -1.53 14.52 -9.40
N PHE A 109 -2.34 13.47 -9.47
CA PHE A 109 -3.71 13.51 -9.93
C PHE A 109 -4.63 13.30 -8.75
N GLU A 110 -5.59 14.19 -8.59
CA GLU A 110 -6.60 14.15 -7.54
C GLU A 110 -7.98 14.18 -8.19
N TYR A 111 -8.79 13.17 -7.90
CA TYR A 111 -10.21 13.18 -8.19
C TYR A 111 -10.97 13.58 -6.93
N ASP A 112 -11.82 14.59 -7.04
CA ASP A 112 -12.75 14.98 -6.00
C ASP A 112 -14.15 14.46 -6.36
N SER A 113 -14.72 13.60 -5.53
CA SER A 113 -16.02 13.01 -5.80
C SER A 113 -17.20 13.97 -5.60
N GLU A 114 -16.99 15.10 -4.90
CA GLU A 114 -18.02 16.11 -4.65
C GLU A 114 -18.26 16.96 -5.89
N THR A 115 -17.19 17.41 -6.54
CA THR A 115 -17.25 18.17 -7.80
C THR A 115 -17.22 17.28 -9.03
N GLU A 116 -16.91 15.99 -8.87
CA GLU A 116 -16.68 15.01 -9.93
C GLU A 116 -15.59 15.40 -10.93
N THR A 117 -14.62 16.19 -10.48
CA THR A 117 -13.56 16.72 -11.34
C THR A 117 -12.19 16.16 -10.98
N TRP A 118 -11.35 16.10 -12.01
CA TRP A 118 -9.93 15.80 -11.85
C TRP A 118 -9.13 17.09 -11.76
N ARG A 119 -8.14 17.09 -10.88
CA ARG A 119 -7.11 18.12 -10.76
C ARG A 119 -5.74 17.47 -10.98
N SER A 120 -4.89 18.17 -11.72
CA SER A 120 -3.49 17.79 -11.93
C SER A 120 -2.60 18.83 -11.25
N MET A 121 -1.63 18.38 -10.47
CA MET A 121 -0.72 19.24 -9.71
C MET A 121 0.71 18.78 -9.94
N GLU A 122 1.56 19.65 -10.47
CA GLU A 122 2.99 19.39 -10.56
C GLU A 122 3.61 19.50 -9.16
N ALA A 123 4.28 18.44 -8.74
CA ALA A 123 5.01 18.42 -7.48
C ALA A 123 6.33 19.17 -7.65
N LYS A 124 6.73 19.93 -6.63
CA LYS A 124 7.98 20.70 -6.64
C LYS A 124 8.91 20.23 -5.53
N GLU A 125 10.22 20.36 -5.77
CA GLU A 125 11.20 20.26 -4.69
C GLU A 125 11.09 21.53 -3.83
N ASP A 126 10.82 21.38 -2.53
CA ASP A 126 10.87 22.48 -1.59
C ASP A 126 12.25 22.51 -0.94
N VAL A 127 13.00 23.58 -1.19
CA VAL A 127 14.37 23.77 -0.68
C VAL A 127 14.36 24.33 0.74
N THR A 128 13.21 24.80 1.24
CA THR A 128 13.14 25.68 2.42
C THR A 128 12.44 25.10 3.63
N SER A 129 11.61 24.06 3.49
CA SER A 129 10.99 23.40 4.65
C SER A 129 10.62 21.95 4.39
N PHE A 130 11.43 21.04 4.92
CA PHE A 130 11.11 19.63 4.89
C PHE A 130 10.22 19.22 6.07
N PRO A 131 9.21 18.35 5.87
CA PRO A 131 8.31 17.94 6.94
C PRO A 131 9.01 17.01 7.94
N ARG A 132 9.15 17.45 9.20
CA ARG A 132 9.72 16.67 10.31
C ARG A 132 8.88 15.45 10.67
N VAL A 133 9.50 14.30 10.90
CA VAL A 133 8.84 13.02 11.31
C VAL A 133 7.92 13.20 12.51
N SER A 134 8.35 14.00 13.49
CA SER A 134 7.63 14.23 14.75
C SER A 134 6.48 15.24 14.65
N GLU A 135 6.41 16.04 13.59
CA GLU A 135 5.34 17.02 13.35
C GLU A 135 4.21 16.43 12.46
N ARG A 136 4.33 15.16 12.03
CA ARG A 136 3.39 14.45 11.11
C ARG A 136 2.13 13.90 11.79
N LYS A 137 1.57 14.57 12.79
CA LYS A 137 0.23 14.21 13.32
C LYS A 137 -0.83 14.56 12.26
N GLY A 138 -1.11 13.65 11.33
CA GLY A 138 -2.32 13.67 10.49
C GLY A 138 -2.35 14.64 9.30
N ASP A 139 -1.37 15.53 9.14
CA ASP A 139 -1.49 16.65 8.19
C ASP A 139 -0.99 16.38 6.76
N TYR A 140 -0.37 15.23 6.50
CA TYR A 140 0.20 14.92 5.18
C TYR A 140 -0.29 13.59 4.61
N ILE A 141 -0.57 13.60 3.31
CA ILE A 141 -0.80 12.43 2.48
C ILE A 141 0.51 12.13 1.76
N PHE A 142 1.06 10.93 1.92
CA PHE A 142 2.27 10.50 1.24
C PHE A 142 1.94 9.53 0.11
N LEU A 143 2.51 9.76 -1.08
CA LEU A 143 2.41 8.88 -2.23
C LEU A 143 3.81 8.46 -2.66
N SER A 144 4.03 7.16 -2.85
CA SER A 144 5.30 6.65 -3.33
C SER A 144 5.33 6.63 -4.87
N LEU A 145 6.28 7.35 -5.49
CA LEU A 145 6.35 7.49 -6.94
C LEU A 145 7.42 6.58 -7.57
N ILE A 146 8.65 6.68 -7.08
CA ILE A 146 9.81 5.91 -7.56
C ILE A 146 10.44 5.24 -6.36
N ASN A 147 10.71 3.95 -6.45
CA ASN A 147 11.59 3.27 -5.51
C ASN A 147 12.53 2.37 -6.31
N ARG A 148 13.82 2.66 -6.25
CA ARG A 148 14.92 1.99 -6.94
C ARG A 148 16.12 1.92 -6.01
N ALA A 149 17.10 1.09 -6.38
CA ALA A 149 18.34 0.89 -5.62
C ALA A 149 19.02 2.18 -5.14
N SER A 150 19.04 3.21 -5.99
CA SER A 150 19.74 4.48 -5.77
C SER A 150 18.82 5.68 -5.61
N GLU A 151 17.50 5.49 -5.73
CA GLU A 151 16.56 6.60 -5.80
C GLU A 151 15.22 6.20 -5.19
N SER A 152 14.76 6.95 -4.21
CA SER A 152 13.38 6.91 -3.75
C SER A 152 12.79 8.32 -3.90
N VAL A 153 11.57 8.38 -4.42
CA VAL A 153 10.82 9.62 -4.60
C VAL A 153 9.45 9.44 -3.96
N ILE A 154 9.20 10.27 -2.96
CA ILE A 154 7.94 10.33 -2.23
C ILE A 154 7.34 11.71 -2.44
N ILE A 155 6.04 11.78 -2.69
CA ILE A 155 5.32 13.03 -2.77
C ILE A 155 4.55 13.22 -1.47
N ALA A 156 4.77 14.35 -0.80
CA ALA A 156 4.02 14.78 0.37
C ALA A 156 2.98 15.83 -0.05
N ILE A 157 1.72 15.60 0.29
CA ILE A 157 0.60 16.48 -0.05
C ILE A 157 -0.03 16.96 1.25
N LYS A 158 -0.05 18.28 1.45
CA LYS A 158 -0.76 18.90 2.57
C LYS A 158 -2.16 19.32 2.10
N PRO A 159 -3.25 18.93 2.79
CA PRO A 159 -4.61 19.24 2.36
C PRO A 159 -4.87 20.73 2.10
N GLN A 160 -4.20 21.63 2.83
CA GLN A 160 -4.37 23.08 2.68
C GLN A 160 -3.37 23.72 1.70
N SER A 161 -2.43 22.96 1.13
CA SER A 161 -1.44 23.46 0.16
C SER A 161 -1.88 23.13 -1.26
N SER A 162 -1.70 24.08 -2.18
CA SER A 162 -1.93 23.88 -3.60
C SER A 162 -0.83 23.11 -4.32
N THR A 163 0.33 22.91 -3.67
CA THR A 163 1.53 22.38 -4.32
C THR A 163 2.07 21.17 -3.55
N PRO A 164 2.04 19.96 -4.14
CA PRO A 164 2.69 18.78 -3.60
C PRO A 164 4.21 18.95 -3.54
N ILE A 165 4.84 18.37 -2.53
CA ILE A 165 6.29 18.48 -2.27
C ILE A 165 6.97 17.16 -2.61
N ILE A 166 8.08 17.22 -3.33
CA ILE A 166 8.94 16.08 -3.66
C ILE A 166 9.96 15.86 -2.53
N LEU A 167 9.99 14.65 -2.00
CA LEU A 167 10.96 14.16 -1.04
C LEU A 167 11.81 13.07 -1.69
N ARG A 168 13.14 13.12 -1.48
CA ARG A 168 14.11 12.19 -2.08
C ARG A 168 14.94 11.48 -1.01
N PRO A 169 14.33 10.62 -0.17
CA PRO A 169 15.04 9.97 0.89
C PRO A 169 16.11 9.02 0.37
N ARG A 170 17.32 9.12 0.92
CA ARG A 170 18.46 8.25 0.64
C ARG A 170 18.85 7.44 1.88
N PHE A 171 19.48 6.29 1.67
CA PHE A 171 20.15 5.58 2.76
C PHE A 171 21.49 6.26 3.05
N VAL A 172 21.69 6.71 4.29
CA VAL A 172 23.00 7.22 4.73
C VAL A 172 23.94 6.02 4.97
N GLY A 173 25.14 6.07 4.39
CA GLY A 173 26.27 5.24 4.87
C GLY A 173 26.39 3.78 4.39
N ARG A 174 25.64 3.29 3.39
CA ARG A 174 25.84 1.93 2.83
C ARG A 174 26.17 1.95 1.33
N ARG A 175 27.38 2.42 0.99
CA ARG A 175 27.93 2.34 -0.38
C ARG A 175 28.54 0.98 -0.74
N ASN A 176 28.66 0.04 0.21
CA ASN A 176 29.50 -1.16 0.08
C ASN A 176 28.78 -2.52 0.12
N GLU A 177 27.46 -2.58 -0.02
CA GLU A 177 26.82 -3.88 -0.21
C GLU A 177 26.04 -3.86 -1.53
N ASN A 178 26.32 -4.84 -2.39
CA ASN A 178 25.63 -5.15 -3.65
C ASN A 178 24.14 -5.49 -3.41
N ARG A 179 23.36 -4.57 -2.84
CA ARG A 179 21.98 -4.78 -2.43
C ARG A 179 21.06 -4.40 -3.58
N ARG A 180 20.66 -5.41 -4.34
CA ARG A 180 19.52 -5.32 -5.26
C ARG A 180 18.27 -4.97 -4.44
N LEU A 181 17.81 -3.72 -4.51
CA LEU A 181 16.51 -3.35 -3.93
C LEU A 181 15.41 -3.82 -4.88
N THR A 182 14.55 -4.72 -4.42
CA THR A 182 13.31 -5.05 -5.12
C THR A 182 12.16 -4.32 -4.45
N VAL A 183 11.36 -3.66 -5.28
CA VAL A 183 10.16 -2.91 -4.91
C VAL A 183 9.00 -3.57 -5.62
N GLY A 184 7.98 -3.98 -4.87
CA GLY A 184 6.88 -4.79 -5.40
C GLY A 184 7.17 -6.30 -5.28
N PHE A 185 6.56 -7.13 -6.12
CA PHE A 185 6.61 -8.59 -5.98
C PHE A 185 8.03 -9.15 -6.01
N SER A 186 8.35 -10.01 -5.05
CA SER A 186 9.59 -10.78 -5.07
C SER A 186 9.48 -11.96 -6.04
N TRP A 187 9.64 -11.69 -7.35
CA TRP A 187 9.65 -12.72 -8.40
C TRP A 187 11.06 -12.90 -8.96
N GLY A 188 11.44 -14.15 -9.22
CA GLY A 188 12.53 -14.51 -10.15
C GLY A 188 13.82 -13.69 -10.08
N ASN A 189 14.54 -13.74 -8.96
CA ASN A 189 16.01 -13.63 -8.84
C ASN A 189 16.40 -13.79 -7.36
N GLY A 190 17.60 -14.31 -7.09
CA GLY A 190 18.15 -14.52 -5.73
C GLY A 190 18.39 -13.21 -5.00
N ILE A 191 17.31 -12.50 -4.71
CA ILE A 191 17.29 -11.21 -4.05
C ILE A 191 16.61 -11.41 -2.71
N ASP A 192 17.40 -11.21 -1.66
CA ASP A 192 17.06 -11.52 -0.28
C ASP A 192 16.11 -10.48 0.34
N ARG A 193 15.69 -9.44 -0.41
CA ARG A 193 14.99 -8.28 0.17
C ARG A 193 13.79 -7.79 -0.62
N LEU A 194 12.67 -7.63 0.08
CA LEU A 194 11.44 -6.98 -0.41
C LEU A 194 11.24 -5.65 0.32
N HIS A 195 11.03 -4.57 -0.43
CA HIS A 195 10.73 -3.24 0.11
C HIS A 195 9.25 -2.91 -0.12
N VAL A 196 8.55 -2.60 0.96
CA VAL A 196 7.14 -2.20 0.97
C VAL A 196 7.05 -0.76 1.46
N TYR A 197 6.41 0.11 0.70
CA TYR A 197 6.29 1.53 1.00
C TYR A 197 4.83 1.89 1.27
N GLY A 198 4.62 2.80 2.21
CA GLY A 198 3.30 3.34 2.49
C GLY A 198 3.37 4.42 3.56
N ASP A 199 2.58 5.48 3.39
CA ASP A 199 2.42 6.57 4.37
C ASP A 199 3.73 7.20 4.89
N GLY A 200 4.76 7.30 4.04
CA GLY A 200 6.06 7.86 4.43
C GLY A 200 6.93 6.91 5.27
N PHE A 201 6.52 5.65 5.37
CA PHE A 201 7.28 4.56 5.95
C PHE A 201 7.73 3.57 4.88
N MET A 202 8.72 2.76 5.25
CA MET A 202 9.24 1.66 4.44
C MET A 202 9.48 0.47 5.35
N MET A 203 8.98 -0.69 4.93
CA MET A 203 9.30 -1.97 5.54
C MET A 203 10.26 -2.73 4.63
N VAL A 204 11.36 -3.23 5.20
CA VAL A 204 12.34 -4.08 4.52
C VAL A 204 12.20 -5.50 5.05
N VAL A 205 11.71 -6.38 4.21
CA VAL A 205 11.60 -7.81 4.50
C VAL A 205 12.86 -8.51 4.00
N LYS A 206 13.57 -9.20 4.88
CA LYS A 206 14.75 -10.01 4.59
C LYS A 206 14.36 -11.48 4.46
N SER A 207 15.01 -12.17 3.54
CA SER A 207 14.76 -13.57 3.20
C SER A 207 16.07 -14.29 3.02
N ASP A 208 16.12 -15.54 3.48
CA ASP A 208 17.24 -16.43 3.21
C ASP A 208 16.81 -17.43 2.13
N GLY A 209 17.66 -17.65 1.14
CA GLY A 209 17.44 -18.69 0.13
C GLY A 209 17.61 -20.08 0.73
N VAL A 210 16.71 -21.01 0.42
CA VAL A 210 16.91 -22.42 0.70
C VAL A 210 17.37 -23.09 -0.59
N ASP A 211 18.63 -23.52 -0.64
CA ASP A 211 19.20 -24.23 -1.79
C ASP A 211 18.47 -25.57 -1.99
N ARG A 212 17.43 -25.55 -2.82
CA ARG A 212 16.86 -26.75 -3.44
C ARG A 212 16.77 -26.52 -4.95
N THR A 213 17.26 -27.51 -5.68
CA THR A 213 17.71 -27.43 -7.06
C THR A 213 16.64 -27.06 -8.09
N ASP A 214 15.34 -27.11 -7.76
CA ASP A 214 14.28 -26.90 -8.76
C ASP A 214 13.16 -25.93 -8.36
N ALA A 215 13.16 -25.41 -7.12
CA ALA A 215 12.22 -24.37 -6.69
C ALA A 215 12.92 -23.40 -5.72
N ARG A 216 13.00 -22.11 -6.07
CA ARG A 216 13.61 -21.06 -5.23
C ARG A 216 12.69 -20.73 -4.05
N VAL A 217 12.65 -21.63 -3.07
CA VAL A 217 11.98 -21.43 -1.79
C VAL A 217 12.78 -20.43 -0.96
N ARG A 218 12.09 -19.46 -0.38
CA ARG A 218 12.68 -18.46 0.50
C ARG A 218 12.07 -18.58 1.89
N MET A 219 12.89 -18.32 2.90
CA MET A 219 12.47 -18.27 4.30
C MET A 219 12.56 -16.85 4.79
N LEU A 220 11.55 -16.38 5.52
CA LEU A 220 11.53 -15.05 6.11
C LEU A 220 12.57 -14.98 7.24
N SER A 221 13.58 -14.11 7.11
CA SER A 221 14.70 -14.03 8.07
C SER A 221 14.76 -12.73 8.87
N GLY A 222 14.09 -11.67 8.42
CA GLY A 222 13.95 -10.44 9.22
C GLY A 222 12.95 -9.46 8.64
N ILE A 223 12.47 -8.54 9.48
CA ILE A 223 11.63 -7.42 9.07
C ILE A 223 12.14 -6.15 9.76
N GLU A 224 12.57 -5.17 8.97
CA GLU A 224 12.97 -3.85 9.47
C GLU A 224 11.90 -2.82 9.12
N MET A 225 11.68 -1.87 10.02
CA MET A 225 10.84 -0.70 9.81
C MET A 225 11.71 0.55 9.72
N TRP A 226 11.42 1.37 8.71
CA TRP A 226 12.11 2.61 8.40
C TRP A 226 11.10 3.73 8.17
N GLY A 227 11.49 4.96 8.49
CA GLY A 227 10.70 6.16 8.27
C GLY A 227 11.48 7.20 7.50
N LEU A 228 10.76 8.08 6.80
CA LEU A 228 11.32 9.32 6.29
C LEU A 228 11.90 10.12 7.46
N GLY A 229 13.17 10.54 7.38
CA GLY A 229 13.84 11.35 8.39
C GLY A 229 13.28 12.77 8.52
N LEU A 230 13.84 13.56 9.47
CA LEU A 230 13.33 14.88 9.82
C LEU A 230 13.31 15.88 8.65
N ASP A 231 14.25 15.74 7.73
CA ASP A 231 14.34 16.57 6.53
C ASP A 231 13.80 15.86 5.28
N GLY A 232 13.19 14.67 5.41
CA GLY A 232 12.73 13.88 4.26
C GLY A 232 13.81 13.50 3.23
N GLY A 233 15.09 13.84 3.50
CA GLY A 233 16.24 13.59 2.64
C GLY A 233 16.90 12.24 2.90
N GLN A 234 16.51 11.57 4.00
CA GLN A 234 17.04 10.27 4.39
C GLN A 234 15.98 9.28 4.88
N TRP A 235 16.29 8.00 4.73
CA TRP A 235 15.60 6.92 5.42
C TRP A 235 16.25 6.68 6.78
N GLU A 236 15.46 6.74 7.84
CA GLU A 236 15.88 6.50 9.21
C GLU A 236 15.36 5.15 9.71
N PHE A 237 16.24 4.36 10.31
CA PHE A 237 15.87 3.10 10.92
C PHE A 237 15.02 3.36 12.16
N ILE A 238 13.87 2.69 12.26
CA ILE A 238 12.96 2.81 13.40
C ILE A 238 13.14 1.63 14.35
N SER A 239 12.96 0.41 13.83
CA SER A 239 12.98 -0.81 14.64
C SER A 239 13.09 -2.05 13.76
N GLU A 240 13.50 -3.17 14.35
CA GLU A 240 13.52 -4.49 13.73
C GLU A 240 12.60 -5.43 14.50
N LEU A 241 11.88 -6.31 13.78
CA LEU A 241 10.96 -7.25 14.40
C LEU A 241 11.73 -8.22 15.31
N PRO A 242 11.36 -8.36 16.59
CA PRO A 242 12.06 -9.24 17.52
C PRO A 242 12.10 -10.69 17.05
N ASN A 243 13.23 -11.37 17.30
CA ASN A 243 13.44 -12.78 16.96
C ASN A 243 12.37 -13.73 17.54
N SER A 244 11.74 -13.36 18.66
CA SER A 244 10.64 -14.11 19.26
C SER A 244 9.38 -14.09 18.39
N LEU A 245 9.04 -12.93 17.79
CA LEU A 245 7.93 -12.82 16.84
C LEU A 245 8.31 -13.41 15.48
N MET A 246 9.53 -13.18 15.00
CA MET A 246 10.03 -13.80 13.76
C MET A 246 9.86 -15.32 13.75
N ARG A 247 10.20 -16.01 14.84
CA ARG A 247 10.01 -17.46 14.97
C ARG A 247 8.56 -17.92 14.82
N ARG A 248 7.58 -17.08 15.14
CA ARG A 248 6.13 -17.40 15.04
C ARG A 248 5.59 -17.21 13.63
N ILE A 249 6.17 -16.28 12.87
CA ILE A 249 5.69 -15.92 11.53
C ILE A 249 6.57 -16.48 10.40
N ASN A 250 7.73 -17.06 10.72
CA ASN A 250 8.64 -17.62 9.75
C ASN A 250 7.99 -18.79 9.01
N LYS A 251 7.87 -18.67 7.69
CA LYS A 251 7.32 -19.67 6.79
C LYS A 251 8.02 -19.62 5.43
N PRO A 252 8.05 -20.76 4.70
CA PRO A 252 8.51 -20.77 3.33
C PRO A 252 7.55 -19.98 2.42
N TYR A 253 8.10 -19.32 1.41
CA TYR A 253 7.33 -18.69 0.35
C TYR A 253 8.07 -18.67 -0.98
N GLY A 254 7.30 -18.65 -2.07
CA GLY A 254 7.80 -18.42 -3.42
C GLY A 254 7.63 -16.96 -3.86
N VAL A 255 6.50 -16.33 -3.49
CA VAL A 255 6.18 -14.92 -3.79
C VAL A 255 5.73 -14.22 -2.53
N MET A 256 6.08 -12.95 -2.37
CA MET A 256 5.57 -12.10 -1.31
C MET A 256 5.29 -10.70 -1.84
N THR A 257 4.22 -10.11 -1.32
CA THR A 257 3.84 -8.70 -1.47
C THR A 257 3.46 -8.12 -0.12
N GLY A 258 3.35 -6.81 -0.01
CA GLY A 258 2.91 -6.19 1.23
C GLY A 258 2.24 -4.84 1.07
N CYS A 259 1.59 -4.42 2.15
CA CYS A 259 0.96 -3.14 2.33
C CYS A 259 1.42 -2.54 3.67
N LEU A 260 1.60 -1.23 3.72
CA LEU A 260 2.06 -0.49 4.88
C LEU A 260 1.15 0.74 5.07
N GLU A 261 0.65 0.95 6.28
CA GLU A 261 -0.17 2.11 6.64
C GLU A 261 0.36 2.69 7.96
N GLY A 262 0.53 4.02 8.00
CA GLY A 262 0.93 4.76 9.19
C GLY A 262 -0.23 5.58 9.71
N ARG A 263 -0.72 5.29 10.92
CA ARG A 263 -1.90 5.96 11.47
C ARG A 263 -1.98 5.89 12.99
N ASN A 264 -2.48 6.96 13.61
CA ASN A 264 -2.77 7.03 15.06
C ASN A 264 -1.58 6.59 15.94
N GLY A 265 -0.35 6.97 15.59
CA GLY A 265 0.84 6.59 16.35
C GLY A 265 1.34 5.15 16.12
N GLY A 266 0.62 4.34 15.33
CA GLY A 266 1.03 3.00 14.95
C GLY A 266 1.39 2.88 13.47
N ILE A 267 2.26 1.93 13.16
CA ILE A 267 2.58 1.50 11.80
C ILE A 267 2.05 0.08 11.63
N ARG A 268 1.12 -0.12 10.71
CA ARG A 268 0.55 -1.43 10.38
C ARG A 268 1.18 -1.94 9.10
N ALA A 269 1.64 -3.18 9.13
CA ALA A 269 2.17 -3.85 7.96
C ALA A 269 1.50 -5.20 7.77
N VAL A 270 1.03 -5.48 6.55
CA VAL A 270 0.60 -6.81 6.16
C VAL A 270 1.49 -7.29 5.03
N LEU A 271 1.96 -8.52 5.15
CA LEU A 271 2.60 -9.28 4.10
C LEU A 271 1.65 -10.39 3.66
N MET A 272 1.55 -10.59 2.36
CA MET A 272 0.89 -11.76 1.81
C MET A 272 1.89 -12.56 1.00
N SER A 273 2.06 -13.82 1.38
CA SER A 273 2.99 -14.74 0.77
C SER A 273 2.27 -15.90 0.10
N ASN A 274 2.76 -16.35 -1.04
CA ASN A 274 2.29 -17.55 -1.73
C ASN A 274 3.37 -18.62 -1.74
N PHE A 275 3.01 -19.84 -1.37
CA PHE A 275 3.84 -21.03 -1.51
C PHE A 275 3.02 -22.14 -2.16
N GLU A 276 3.42 -22.58 -3.37
CA GLU A 276 2.74 -23.65 -4.11
C GLU A 276 1.22 -23.45 -4.27
N GLY A 277 0.79 -22.18 -4.44
CA GLY A 277 -0.62 -21.84 -4.60
C GLY A 277 -1.38 -21.61 -3.29
N LEU A 278 -0.76 -21.82 -2.13
CA LEU A 278 -1.34 -21.49 -0.82
C LEU A 278 -0.92 -20.09 -0.38
N TRP A 279 -1.90 -19.24 -0.07
CA TRP A 279 -1.67 -17.89 0.43
C TRP A 279 -1.68 -17.83 1.96
N HIS A 280 -0.73 -17.09 2.52
CA HIS A 280 -0.64 -16.79 3.94
C HIS A 280 -0.56 -15.28 4.17
N ILE A 281 -1.15 -14.85 5.27
CA ILE A 281 -1.19 -13.44 5.69
C ILE A 281 -0.38 -13.31 6.97
N ILE A 282 0.54 -12.34 6.98
CA ILE A 282 1.30 -11.96 8.16
C ILE A 282 0.96 -10.50 8.44
N TRP A 283 0.29 -10.23 9.56
CA TRP A 283 -0.01 -8.88 10.01
C TRP A 283 0.81 -8.55 11.25
N VAL A 284 1.70 -7.57 11.13
CA VAL A 284 2.44 -7.00 12.26
C VAL A 284 2.14 -5.51 12.41
N CYS A 285 2.13 -5.05 13.64
CA CYS A 285 1.98 -3.64 14.00
C CYS A 285 3.17 -3.20 14.84
N TYR A 286 3.64 -1.98 14.62
CA TYR A 286 4.62 -1.32 15.45
C TYR A 286 4.00 -0.09 16.10
N ASP A 287 3.96 -0.06 17.43
CA ASP A 287 3.53 1.10 18.21
C ASP A 287 4.73 2.05 18.37
N MET A 288 4.64 3.27 17.82
CA MET A 288 5.76 4.21 17.85
C MET A 288 5.97 4.84 19.23
N GLU A 289 4.92 4.95 20.05
CA GLU A 289 5.01 5.55 21.39
C GLU A 289 5.63 4.56 22.36
N ARG A 290 5.15 3.31 22.34
CA ARG A 290 5.64 2.23 23.20
C ARG A 290 6.92 1.59 22.69
N LYS A 291 7.23 1.79 21.39
CA LYS A 291 8.33 1.13 20.67
C LYS A 291 8.22 -0.39 20.70
N GLU A 292 6.99 -0.89 20.59
CA GLU A 292 6.66 -2.30 20.73
C GLU A 292 6.10 -2.88 19.43
N TRP A 293 6.50 -4.11 19.13
CA TRP A 293 5.92 -4.88 18.04
C TRP A 293 4.81 -5.80 18.54
N LYS A 294 3.72 -5.86 17.79
CA LYS A 294 2.62 -6.80 17.99
C LYS A 294 2.39 -7.59 16.71
N TRP A 295 2.25 -8.91 16.85
CA TRP A 295 1.71 -9.76 15.80
C TRP A 295 0.20 -9.90 15.99
N VAL A 296 -0.57 -9.70 14.91
CA VAL A 296 -2.02 -9.91 14.91
C VAL A 296 -2.29 -11.31 14.35
N PRO A 297 -2.77 -12.26 15.18
CA PRO A 297 -3.12 -13.58 14.69
C PRO A 297 -4.34 -13.48 13.78
N LEU A 298 -4.31 -14.21 12.67
CA LEU A 298 -5.40 -14.25 11.69
C LEU A 298 -5.88 -15.69 11.50
N PRO A 299 -7.17 -15.89 11.21
CA PRO A 299 -7.71 -17.21 10.90
C PRO A 299 -7.12 -17.74 9.58
N ASP A 300 -7.02 -19.06 9.47
CA ASP A 300 -6.66 -19.69 8.20
C ASP A 300 -7.84 -19.62 7.23
N CYS A 301 -7.72 -18.75 6.23
CA CYS A 301 -8.76 -18.51 5.24
C CYS A 301 -8.69 -19.48 4.05
N LYS A 302 -7.72 -20.42 4.05
CA LYS A 302 -7.51 -21.40 2.96
C LYS A 302 -7.51 -20.76 1.58
N MET A 303 -6.90 -19.57 1.48
CA MET A 303 -6.83 -18.81 0.25
C MET A 303 -5.89 -19.53 -0.73
N ASN A 304 -6.45 -19.96 -1.85
CA ASN A 304 -5.74 -20.75 -2.86
C ASN A 304 -5.68 -20.01 -4.20
N GLY A 305 -4.68 -20.35 -5.02
CA GLY A 305 -4.54 -19.87 -6.39
C GLY A 305 -3.20 -19.17 -6.64
N LEU A 306 -2.96 -18.84 -7.91
CA LEU A 306 -1.69 -18.26 -8.35
C LEU A 306 -1.65 -16.74 -8.25
N ASN A 307 -2.81 -16.09 -8.23
CA ASN A 307 -2.94 -14.65 -8.33
C ASN A 307 -3.77 -14.08 -7.19
N MET A 308 -3.45 -12.84 -6.82
CA MET A 308 -4.19 -12.05 -5.86
C MET A 308 -4.51 -10.69 -6.46
N ALA A 309 -5.75 -10.25 -6.25
CA ALA A 309 -6.28 -9.05 -6.89
C ALA A 309 -5.95 -7.74 -6.15
N GLY A 310 -5.43 -7.81 -4.91
CA GLY A 310 -4.96 -6.65 -4.14
C GLY A 310 -5.02 -6.86 -2.63
N ILE A 311 -4.44 -5.92 -1.88
CA ILE A 311 -4.54 -5.81 -0.42
C ILE A 311 -4.51 -4.32 -0.04
N ALA A 312 -5.30 -3.94 0.96
CA ALA A 312 -5.27 -2.60 1.54
C ALA A 312 -5.65 -2.66 3.02
N PHE A 313 -5.18 -1.68 3.79
CA PHE A 313 -5.78 -1.34 5.07
C PHE A 313 -6.98 -0.43 4.86
N SER A 314 -8.01 -0.60 5.68
CA SER A 314 -9.12 0.36 5.78
C SER A 314 -9.42 0.59 7.26
N CYS A 315 -9.69 1.85 7.62
CA CYS A 315 -10.20 2.21 8.93
C CYS A 315 -11.71 2.47 8.86
N GLY A 316 -12.42 2.42 9.99
CA GLY A 316 -13.76 3.03 10.07
C GLY A 316 -14.81 2.35 9.20
N LEU A 317 -14.69 1.04 9.01
CA LEU A 317 -15.78 0.23 8.48
C LEU A 317 -16.93 0.26 9.49
N THR A 318 -18.01 0.94 9.14
CA THR A 318 -19.23 0.97 9.93
C THR A 318 -20.21 -0.02 9.33
N LEU A 319 -20.07 -1.29 9.69
CA LEU A 319 -21.02 -2.33 9.32
C LEU A 319 -22.17 -2.27 10.33
N SER A 320 -23.22 -1.52 10.02
CA SER A 320 -24.47 -1.46 10.80
C SER A 320 -25.35 -2.66 10.52
#